data_AF-A0A972TRA0-F1
#
_entry.id   AF-A0A972TRA0-F1
#
_cell.length_a   1.000
_cell.length_b   1.000
_cell.length_c   1.000
_cell.angle_alpha   90.00
_cell.angle_beta   90.00
_cell.angle_gamma   90.00
#
_symmetry.space_group_name_H-M   'P 1'
#
loop_
_entity.id
_entity.type
_entity.pdbx_description
1 polymer ?
#
loop_
_entity_poly.entity_id
_entity_poly.type
_entity_poly.pdbx_seq_one_letter_code
_entity_poly.pdbx_strand_id
1 'polypeptide(L)'
;MMQVFGLKSMECYCCNLFNGGNDEGEVLDMTKSILNEYRPDEAEAIIRSGGGYLKMQQLYIMFELISDTVEEIGPKNFSSQAVYDTAKTFSIDVDGCPHSYTDTKRVSNDALASFEVRADEKDIFRRESGPKWYPVLNEP
;
A
#
# COMPACT_ATOMS: atom_id res chain seq x y z
N MET A 1 -27.63 23.69 -0.34
CA MET A 1 -27.74 22.61 0.66
C MET A 1 -27.33 21.32 -0.04
N MET A 2 -26.04 20.96 0.05
CA MET A 2 -25.43 19.88 -0.72
C MET A 2 -25.33 18.66 0.20
N GLN A 3 -26.18 17.66 -0.02
CA GLN A 3 -26.15 16.39 0.69
C GLN A 3 -25.04 15.52 0.11
N VAL A 4 -24.00 15.25 0.91
CA VAL A 4 -22.97 14.24 0.60
C VAL A 4 -23.49 12.90 1.13
N PHE A 5 -23.94 12.03 0.22
CA PHE A 5 -24.32 10.65 0.53
C PHE A 5 -23.18 9.69 0.19
N GLY A 6 -22.81 8.83 1.15
CA GLY A 6 -22.30 7.49 0.86
C GLY A 6 -20.78 7.28 0.84
N LEU A 7 -20.12 7.38 2.01
CA LEU A 7 -18.83 6.73 2.23
C LEU A 7 -19.05 5.20 2.31
N LYS A 8 -18.88 4.48 1.20
CA LYS A 8 -18.68 3.03 1.21
C LYS A 8 -17.17 2.75 1.30
N SER A 9 -16.80 1.98 2.33
CA SER A 9 -15.50 1.33 2.58
C SER A 9 -14.24 2.19 2.37
N MET A 10 -13.73 2.72 3.48
CA MET A 10 -12.42 3.36 3.56
C MET A 10 -11.37 2.26 3.77
N GLU A 11 -10.92 1.64 2.69
CA GLU A 11 -9.77 0.75 2.73
C GLU A 11 -8.50 1.57 2.44
N CYS A 12 -7.57 1.51 3.38
CA CYS A 12 -6.25 2.12 3.28
C CYS A 12 -5.44 1.39 2.19
N TYR A 13 -5.54 1.86 0.95
CA TYR A 13 -4.68 1.42 -0.15
C TYR A 13 -3.65 2.52 -0.40
N CYS A 14 -2.38 2.19 -0.14
CA CYS A 14 -1.24 3.03 -0.48
C CYS A 14 -1.30 3.40 -1.98
N CYS A 15 -1.06 4.68 -2.25
CA CYS A 15 -0.56 5.31 -3.48
C CYS A 15 -0.96 4.71 -4.85
N ASN A 16 -1.58 5.56 -5.68
CA ASN A 16 -1.87 5.42 -7.12
C ASN A 16 -2.93 4.40 -7.58
N LEU A 17 -3.40 3.51 -6.69
CA LEU A 17 -4.28 2.37 -7.03
C LEU A 17 -5.73 2.68 -7.44
N PHE A 18 -6.11 3.96 -7.57
CA PHE A 18 -7.49 4.36 -7.84
C PHE A 18 -7.65 5.26 -9.07
N ASN A 19 -6.65 5.34 -9.94
CA ASN A 19 -6.84 5.97 -11.27
C ASN A 19 -7.42 4.97 -12.25
N GLY A 20 -8.64 4.46 -12.02
CA GLY A 20 -9.47 3.83 -13.05
C GLY A 20 -8.78 2.84 -14.01
N GLY A 21 -7.79 2.06 -13.55
CA GLY A 21 -7.00 1.12 -14.38
C GLY A 21 -5.53 1.48 -14.63
N ASN A 22 -5.02 2.64 -14.19
CA ASN A 22 -3.62 3.03 -14.29
C ASN A 22 -2.86 2.79 -12.97
N ASP A 23 -2.86 1.54 -12.53
CA ASP A 23 -2.10 1.11 -11.36
C ASP A 23 -0.61 1.02 -11.76
N GLU A 24 0.17 2.08 -11.53
CA GLU A 24 1.60 2.16 -11.88
C GLU A 24 2.49 2.04 -10.64
N GLY A 25 3.56 1.26 -10.73
CA GLY A 25 4.51 1.03 -9.64
C GLY A 25 5.37 -0.20 -9.89
N GLU A 26 6.60 -0.20 -9.39
CA GLU A 26 7.56 -1.30 -9.58
C GLU A 26 7.03 -2.60 -8.99
N VAL A 27 6.49 -2.55 -7.77
CA VAL A 27 5.95 -3.74 -7.10
C VAL A 27 4.64 -4.19 -7.75
N LEU A 28 3.86 -3.26 -8.29
CA LEU A 28 2.66 -3.56 -9.05
C LEU A 28 2.97 -4.23 -10.38
N ASP A 29 3.97 -3.73 -11.11
CA ASP A 29 4.41 -4.30 -12.37
C ASP A 29 5.05 -5.68 -12.17
N MET A 30 5.83 -5.87 -11.10
CA MET A 30 6.29 -7.19 -10.67
C MET A 30 5.11 -8.13 -10.41
N THR A 31 4.09 -7.66 -9.69
CA THR A 31 2.92 -8.49 -9.38
C THR A 31 2.15 -8.89 -10.64
N LYS A 32 1.95 -7.95 -11.57
CA LYS A 32 1.34 -8.25 -12.88
C LYS A 32 2.19 -9.24 -13.67
N SER A 33 3.52 -9.11 -13.64
CA SER A 33 4.43 -10.05 -14.30
C SER A 33 4.27 -11.46 -13.73
N ILE A 34 4.26 -11.61 -12.41
CA ILE A 34 4.05 -12.91 -11.73
C ILE A 34 2.67 -13.50 -12.10
N LEU A 35 1.62 -12.68 -12.12
CA LEU A 35 0.30 -13.16 -12.54
C LEU A 35 0.29 -13.64 -13.98
N ASN A 36 0.92 -12.90 -14.91
CA ASN A 36 1.00 -13.31 -16.30
C ASN A 36 1.86 -14.57 -16.50
N GLU A 37 2.90 -14.77 -15.69
CA GLU A 37 3.75 -15.96 -15.75
C GLU A 37 3.03 -17.21 -15.26
N TYR A 38 2.38 -17.14 -14.09
CA TYR A 38 1.83 -18.31 -13.41
C TYR A 38 0.33 -18.53 -13.65
N ARG A 39 -0.39 -17.50 -14.08
CA ARG A 39 -1.86 -17.48 -14.28
C ARG A 39 -2.28 -16.69 -15.53
N PRO A 40 -1.69 -16.94 -16.72
CA PRO A 40 -1.92 -16.13 -17.91
C PRO A 40 -3.40 -16.01 -18.31
N ASP A 41 -4.17 -17.10 -18.20
CA ASP A 41 -5.59 -17.12 -18.57
C ASP A 41 -6.52 -16.45 -17.54
N GLU A 42 -6.03 -16.24 -16.31
CA GLU A 42 -6.80 -15.69 -15.18
C GLU A 42 -6.33 -14.29 -14.77
N ALA A 43 -5.14 -13.83 -15.21
CA ALA A 43 -4.47 -12.62 -14.74
C ALA A 43 -5.38 -11.37 -14.84
N GLU A 44 -5.97 -11.14 -16.02
CA GLU A 44 -6.89 -10.02 -16.26
C GLU A 44 -8.14 -10.10 -15.37
N ALA A 45 -8.68 -11.31 -15.15
CA ALA A 45 -9.85 -11.49 -14.29
C ALA A 45 -9.50 -11.20 -12.83
N ILE A 46 -8.32 -11.61 -12.37
CA ILE A 46 -7.80 -11.34 -11.02
C ILE A 46 -7.60 -9.84 -10.83
N ILE A 47 -6.94 -9.15 -11.77
CA ILE A 47 -6.71 -7.70 -11.71
C ILE A 47 -8.06 -6.94 -11.65
N ARG A 48 -9.00 -7.31 -12.51
CA ARG A 48 -10.35 -6.71 -12.55
C ARG A 48 -11.20 -7.02 -11.31
N SER A 49 -10.92 -8.12 -10.60
CA SER A 49 -11.64 -8.48 -9.37
C SER A 49 -11.35 -7.52 -8.20
N GLY A 50 -10.32 -6.68 -8.33
CA GLY A 50 -10.00 -5.61 -7.37
C GLY A 50 -8.78 -5.94 -6.50
N GLY A 51 -8.84 -5.56 -5.22
CA GLY A 51 -7.66 -5.38 -4.36
C GLY A 51 -6.87 -6.64 -3.94
N GLY A 52 -7.19 -7.82 -4.47
CA GLY A 52 -6.52 -9.07 -4.10
C GLY A 52 -5.04 -9.09 -4.50
N TYR A 53 -4.74 -8.71 -5.75
CA TYR A 53 -3.36 -8.70 -6.25
C TYR A 53 -2.50 -7.60 -5.58
N LEU A 54 -3.14 -6.54 -5.10
CA LEU A 54 -2.50 -5.42 -4.40
C LEU A 54 -1.88 -5.83 -3.04
N LYS A 55 -2.28 -6.98 -2.48
CA LYS A 55 -1.72 -7.50 -1.22
C LYS A 55 -0.25 -7.93 -1.36
N MET A 56 0.25 -8.10 -2.58
CA MET A 56 1.66 -8.40 -2.83
C MET A 56 2.60 -7.33 -2.28
N GLN A 57 2.18 -6.07 -2.23
CA GLN A 57 2.97 -5.00 -1.63
C GLN A 57 3.33 -5.27 -0.16
N GLN A 58 2.39 -5.81 0.62
CA GLN A 58 2.64 -6.12 2.03
C GLN A 58 3.62 -7.29 2.19
N LEU A 59 3.56 -8.27 1.30
CA LEU A 59 4.52 -9.37 1.28
C LEU A 59 5.91 -8.90 0.84
N TYR A 60 5.97 -8.01 -0.15
CA TYR A 60 7.21 -7.40 -0.61
C TYR A 60 7.94 -6.69 0.55
N ILE A 61 7.25 -5.79 1.26
CA ILE A 61 7.81 -5.08 2.43
C ILE A 61 8.31 -6.06 3.51
N MET A 62 7.56 -7.14 3.76
CA MET A 62 7.97 -8.16 4.72
C MET A 62 9.23 -8.91 4.28
N PHE A 63 9.37 -9.21 2.99
CA PHE A 63 10.57 -9.87 2.46
C PHE A 63 11.79 -8.95 2.49
N GLU A 64 11.63 -7.66 2.19
CA GLU A 64 12.69 -6.66 2.33
C GLU A 64 13.17 -6.57 3.79
N LEU A 65 12.25 -6.51 4.76
CA LEU A 65 12.62 -6.53 6.19
C LEU A 65 13.39 -7.81 6.59
N ILE A 66 12.97 -8.98 6.09
CA ILE A 66 13.67 -10.24 6.33
C ILE A 66 15.05 -10.23 5.68
N SER A 67 15.17 -9.68 4.47
CA SER A 67 16.44 -9.53 3.75
C SER A 67 17.40 -8.66 4.57
N ASP A 68 16.97 -7.46 4.96
CA ASP A 68 17.75 -6.53 5.79
C ASP A 68 18.22 -7.19 7.09
N THR A 69 17.32 -7.93 7.75
CA THR A 69 17.67 -8.67 8.96
C THR A 69 18.78 -9.69 8.68
N VAL A 70 18.64 -10.51 7.63
CA VAL A 70 19.63 -11.53 7.28
C VAL A 70 20.96 -10.90 6.86
N GLU A 71 20.94 -9.77 6.16
CA GLU A 71 22.14 -9.02 5.78
C GLU A 71 22.89 -8.46 7.00
N GLU A 72 22.15 -7.95 7.99
CA GLU A 72 22.72 -7.35 9.19
C GLU A 72 23.34 -8.38 10.14
N ILE A 73 22.59 -9.44 10.47
CA ILE A 73 22.98 -10.39 11.52
C ILE A 73 23.51 -11.72 10.98
N GLY A 74 23.34 -11.97 9.68
CA GLY A 74 23.68 -13.23 9.03
C GLY A 74 22.60 -14.32 9.21
N PRO A 75 22.48 -15.25 8.25
CA PRO A 75 21.40 -16.25 8.25
C PRO A 75 21.48 -17.24 9.42
N LYS A 76 22.67 -17.45 10.01
CA LYS A 76 22.86 -18.35 11.17
C LYS A 76 22.27 -17.81 12.47
N ASN A 77 22.11 -16.49 12.56
CA ASN A 77 21.58 -15.82 13.75
C ASN A 77 20.11 -15.41 13.56
N PHE A 78 19.50 -15.76 12.42
CA PHE A 78 18.14 -15.36 12.08
C PHE A 78 17.14 -15.89 13.11
N SER A 79 16.39 -14.98 13.72
CA SER A 79 15.41 -15.29 14.76
C SER A 79 14.29 -14.25 14.76
N SER A 80 13.15 -14.57 15.38
CA SER A 80 12.05 -13.61 15.52
C SER A 80 12.45 -12.36 16.29
N GLN A 81 13.37 -12.50 17.26
CA GLN A 81 13.89 -11.36 18.01
C GLN A 81 14.75 -10.45 17.11
N ALA A 82 15.60 -11.03 16.27
CA ALA A 82 16.40 -10.27 15.32
C ALA A 82 15.52 -9.48 14.33
N VAL A 83 14.50 -10.13 13.76
CA VAL A 83 13.53 -9.44 12.88
C VAL A 83 12.83 -8.30 13.62
N TYR A 84 12.42 -8.52 14.87
CA TYR A 84 11.81 -7.47 15.68
C TYR A 84 12.76 -6.31 15.94
N ASP A 85 14.03 -6.58 16.20
CA ASP A 85 15.02 -5.54 16.47
C ASP A 85 15.36 -4.74 15.21
N THR A 86 15.56 -5.38 14.06
CA THR A 86 15.74 -4.70 12.76
C THR A 86 14.49 -3.90 12.38
N ALA A 87 13.28 -4.42 12.65
CA ALA A 87 12.04 -3.72 12.34
C ALA A 87 11.95 -2.32 13.00
N LYS A 88 12.51 -2.13 14.21
CA LYS A 88 12.47 -0.84 14.92
C LYS A 88 13.14 0.31 14.16
N THR A 89 14.06 -0.01 13.26
CA THR A 89 14.81 0.95 12.44
C THR A 89 14.53 0.79 10.95
N PHE A 90 13.70 -0.18 10.57
CA PHE A 90 13.37 -0.46 9.18
C PHE A 90 12.49 0.64 8.59
N SER A 91 12.86 1.10 7.40
CA SER A 91 12.03 1.97 6.59
C SER A 91 12.30 1.72 5.11
N ILE A 92 11.24 1.74 4.31
CA ILE A 92 11.30 1.55 2.87
C ILE A 92 10.27 2.46 2.20
N ASP A 93 10.57 2.98 1.02
CA ASP A 93 9.59 3.62 0.15
C ASP A 93 9.21 2.64 -0.96
N VAL A 94 7.91 2.35 -1.08
CA VAL A 94 7.37 1.46 -2.11
C VAL A 94 6.38 2.24 -2.95
N ASP A 95 6.71 2.44 -4.23
CA ASP A 95 5.87 3.17 -5.19
C ASP A 95 5.46 4.58 -4.69
N GLY A 96 6.37 5.27 -4.02
CA GLY A 96 6.11 6.59 -3.43
C GLY A 96 5.25 6.55 -2.17
N CYS A 97 5.03 5.36 -1.57
CA CYS A 97 4.43 5.20 -0.25
C CYS A 97 5.54 4.89 0.77
N PRO A 98 5.81 5.78 1.74
CA PRO A 98 6.74 5.46 2.81
C PRO A 98 6.14 4.44 3.77
N HIS A 99 6.98 3.51 4.21
CA HIS A 99 6.71 2.49 5.20
C HIS A 99 7.80 2.47 6.27
N SER A 100 7.39 2.25 7.51
CA SER A 100 8.29 2.06 8.66
C SER A 100 7.57 1.36 9.80
N TYR A 101 8.35 0.78 10.70
CA TYR A 101 7.86 0.30 12.00
C TYR A 101 8.55 1.05 13.13
N THR A 102 7.92 1.05 14.29
CA THR A 102 8.51 1.60 15.52
C THR A 102 8.15 0.70 16.69
N ASP A 103 8.73 0.95 17.86
CA ASP A 103 8.40 0.22 19.10
C ASP A 103 6.90 0.20 19.42
N THR A 104 6.16 1.23 18.99
CA THR A 104 4.72 1.39 19.25
C THR A 104 3.86 1.23 18.00
N LYS A 105 4.44 1.19 16.80
CA LYS A 105 3.73 1.11 15.52
C LYS A 105 3.90 -0.27 14.90
N ARG A 106 2.81 -1.05 14.87
CA ARG A 106 2.77 -2.41 14.30
C ARG A 106 2.26 -2.48 12.86
N VAL A 107 2.04 -1.33 12.22
CA VAL A 107 1.58 -1.22 10.83
C VAL A 107 2.66 -0.51 10.02
N SER A 108 2.90 -0.94 8.78
CA SER A 108 4.01 -0.41 7.97
C SER A 108 3.70 0.98 7.42
N ASN A 109 2.48 1.23 6.94
CA ASN A 109 2.12 2.46 6.21
C ASN A 109 2.37 3.74 7.04
N ASP A 110 3.08 4.71 6.48
CA ASP A 110 3.28 6.05 7.07
C ASP A 110 2.41 7.14 6.44
N ALA A 111 1.86 6.86 5.25
CA ALA A 111 1.08 7.82 4.50
C ALA A 111 -0.34 7.32 4.23
N LEU A 112 -1.27 8.26 4.21
CA LEU A 112 -2.62 8.11 3.68
C LEU A 112 -2.78 9.10 2.53
N ALA A 113 -3.28 8.62 1.40
CA ALA A 113 -3.65 9.47 0.28
C ALA A 113 -5.15 9.77 0.31
N SER A 114 -5.53 10.97 -0.15
CA SER A 114 -6.92 11.32 -0.42
C SER A 114 -7.08 11.61 -1.90
N PHE A 115 -8.20 11.15 -2.45
CA PHE A 115 -8.52 11.28 -3.85
C PHE A 115 -9.83 12.05 -4.01
N GLU A 116 -9.93 12.84 -5.07
CA GLU A 116 -11.12 13.59 -5.46
C GLU A 116 -11.61 13.06 -6.80
N VAL A 117 -12.90 12.73 -6.88
CA VAL A 117 -13.55 12.38 -8.14
C VAL A 117 -14.04 13.67 -8.79
N ARG A 118 -13.61 13.94 -10.03
CA ARG A 118 -14.01 15.13 -10.78
C ARG A 118 -14.86 14.72 -11.98
N ALA A 119 -16.13 15.11 -11.96
CA ALA A 119 -17.13 14.63 -12.92
C ALA A 119 -16.92 15.20 -14.33
N ASP A 120 -16.41 16.42 -14.44
CA ASP A 120 -16.06 17.11 -15.68
C ASP A 120 -14.87 16.44 -16.38
N GLU A 121 -13.89 16.00 -15.61
CA GLU A 121 -12.71 15.28 -16.12
C GLU A 121 -12.97 13.77 -16.29
N LYS A 122 -14.07 13.25 -15.69
CA LYS A 122 -14.43 11.82 -15.65
C LYS A 122 -13.30 10.93 -15.10
N ASP A 123 -12.55 11.48 -14.16
CA ASP A 123 -11.37 10.84 -13.61
C ASP A 123 -11.24 11.12 -12.10
N ILE A 124 -10.30 10.42 -11.48
CA ILE A 124 -9.95 10.51 -10.07
C ILE A 124 -8.58 11.17 -9.97
N PHE A 125 -8.44 12.12 -9.05
CA PHE A 125 -7.21 12.87 -8.87
C PHE A 125 -6.72 12.75 -7.44
N ARG A 126 -5.43 12.47 -7.28
CA ARG A 126 -4.78 12.59 -5.96
C ARG A 126 -4.83 14.05 -5.53
N ARG A 127 -5.34 14.32 -4.33
CA ARG A 127 -5.27 15.67 -3.75
C ARG A 127 -3.85 15.92 -3.27
N GLU A 128 -3.06 16.64 -4.07
CA GLU A 128 -1.66 16.96 -3.75
C GLU A 128 -1.52 17.93 -2.56
N SER A 129 -2.49 18.83 -2.38
CA SER A 129 -2.45 19.87 -1.35
C SER A 129 -3.86 20.30 -0.95
N GLY A 130 -4.48 19.54 -0.05
CA GLY A 130 -5.70 19.95 0.66
C GLY A 130 -5.40 20.27 2.12
N PRO A 131 -6.31 20.95 2.87
CA PRO A 131 -6.21 20.96 4.32
C PRO A 131 -6.02 19.53 4.80
N LYS A 132 -5.05 19.31 5.72
CA LYS A 132 -4.76 18.01 6.32
C LYS A 132 -6.07 17.25 6.51
N TRP A 133 -6.17 16.05 5.96
CA TRP A 133 -7.35 15.23 6.17
C TRP A 133 -7.45 14.99 7.68
N TYR A 134 -8.49 15.55 8.29
CA TYR A 134 -8.83 15.26 9.67
C TYR A 134 -10.05 14.34 9.62
N PRO A 135 -10.02 13.19 10.31
CA PRO A 135 -11.24 12.43 10.52
C PRO A 135 -12.24 13.35 11.21
N VAL A 136 -13.39 13.58 10.59
CA VAL A 136 -14.49 14.30 11.23
C VAL A 136 -15.12 13.33 12.22
N LEU A 137 -14.69 13.40 13.47
CA LEU A 137 -15.32 12.68 14.58
C LEU A 137 -16.62 13.43 14.91
N ASN A 138 -17.76 12.83 14.58
CA ASN A 138 -19.05 13.44 14.89
C ASN A 138 -19.42 13.27 16.38
N GLU A 139 -18.93 12.21 17.03
CA GLU A 139 -19.11 11.93 18.47
C GLU A 139 -17.87 11.17 19.00
N PRO A 140 -17.50 11.35 20.28
CA PRO A 140 -16.33 10.72 20.90
C PRO A 140 -16.48 9.22 21.20
#